data_AF-A0A0E3SK69-F1
#
_entry.id   AF-A0A0E3SK69-F1
#
_cell.length_a   1.000
_cell.length_b   1.000
_cell.length_c   1.000
_cell.angle_alpha   90.00
_cell.angle_beta   90.00
_cell.angle_gamma   90.00
#
_symmetry.space_group_name_H-M   'P 1'
#
loop_
_entity.id
_entity.type
_entity.pdbx_description
1 polymer ?
#
loop_
_entity_poly.entity_id
_entity_poly.type
_entity_poly.pdbx_seq_one_letter_code
_entity_poly.pdbx_strand_id
1 'polypeptide(L)' 'METGSQGKNIEEKLPMETEKVLAKVNFPAKKSDIIEEARKQGVQDSILENLGMLPDREYKSIDDVRQERTRR' A
#
# COMPACT_ATOMS: atom_id res chain seq x y z
N MET A 1 23.29 -6.49 -21.44
CA MET A 1 23.05 -6.32 -19.98
C MET A 1 21.55 -6.30 -19.80
N GLU A 2 20.95 -7.48 -19.79
CA GLU A 2 19.50 -7.63 -19.69
C GLU A 2 19.23 -8.13 -18.28
N THR A 3 19.09 -7.20 -17.34
CA THR A 3 18.51 -7.54 -16.04
C THR A 3 17.00 -7.66 -16.22
N GLY A 4 16.57 -8.68 -16.96
CA GLY A 4 15.19 -9.16 -17.00
C GLY A 4 14.90 -9.98 -15.75
N SER A 5 15.19 -9.41 -14.58
CA SER A 5 14.91 -10.01 -13.29
C SER A 5 13.75 -9.24 -12.69
N GLN A 6 12.54 -9.76 -12.91
CA GLN A 6 11.48 -9.96 -11.91
C GLN A 6 10.10 -10.05 -12.56
N GLY A 7 9.83 -11.19 -13.18
CA GLY A 7 8.49 -11.77 -13.08
C GLY A 7 8.30 -12.30 -11.66
N LYS A 8 8.17 -11.41 -10.67
CA LYS A 8 7.67 -11.80 -9.35
C LYS A 8 6.18 -11.73 -9.43
N ASN A 9 5.59 -12.93 -9.47
CA ASN A 9 4.28 -13.30 -8.96
C ASN A 9 3.39 -12.08 -8.70
N ILE A 10 2.39 -11.94 -9.57
CA ILE A 10 1.14 -11.24 -9.31
C ILE A 10 0.54 -11.75 -7.99
N GLU A 11 1.12 -11.35 -6.86
CA GLU A 11 0.41 -11.38 -5.61
C GLU A 11 -0.71 -10.38 -5.81
N GLU A 12 -1.92 -10.90 -5.81
CA GLU A 12 -3.22 -10.26 -5.69
C GLU A 12 -3.35 -9.43 -4.37
N LYS A 13 -2.22 -9.00 -3.83
CA LYS A 13 -1.97 -8.25 -2.60
C LYS A 13 -1.14 -7.01 -2.95
N LEU A 14 -1.28 -6.01 -2.09
CA LEU A 14 -0.67 -4.69 -2.20
C LEU A 14 0.78 -4.71 -2.74
N PRO A 15 1.18 -3.74 -3.58
CA PRO A 15 2.55 -3.65 -4.06
C PRO A 15 3.54 -3.59 -2.89
N MET A 16 4.73 -4.17 -3.07
CA MET A 16 5.75 -4.29 -2.01
C MET A 16 6.08 -2.95 -1.34
N GLU A 17 6.01 -1.86 -2.10
CA GLU A 17 6.18 -0.48 -1.61
C GLU A 17 5.07 -0.09 -0.63
N THR A 18 3.81 -0.43 -0.91
CA THR A 18 2.70 -0.19 0.01
C THR A 18 2.88 -0.97 1.31
N GLU A 19 3.28 -2.24 1.25
CA GLU A 19 3.54 -3.01 2.48
C GLU A 19 4.65 -2.40 3.31
N LYS A 20 5.72 -1.91 2.69
CA LYS A 20 6.79 -1.18 3.40
C LYS A 20 6.30 0.11 4.03
N VAL A 21 5.44 0.85 3.32
CA VAL A 21 4.83 2.07 3.87
C VAL A 21 4.02 1.73 5.10
N LEU A 22 3.11 0.78 4.96
CA LEU A 22 2.23 0.34 6.03
C LEU A 22 3.02 -0.24 7.22
N ALA A 23 4.15 -0.92 6.97
CA ALA A 23 5.03 -1.41 8.03
C ALA A 23 5.72 -0.29 8.84
N LYS A 24 5.82 0.93 8.30
CA LYS A 24 6.31 2.12 9.02
C LYS A 24 5.20 2.96 9.65
N VAL A 25 3.95 2.72 9.26
CA VAL A 25 2.79 3.40 9.83
C VAL A 25 2.49 2.80 11.21
N ASN A 26 2.31 3.67 12.20
CA ASN A 26 1.83 3.24 13.51
C ASN A 26 0.32 3.07 13.44
N PHE A 27 -0.15 1.82 13.47
CA PHE A 27 -1.58 1.52 13.52
C PHE A 27 -2.13 1.66 14.95
N PRO A 28 -3.42 2.06 15.10
CA PRO A 28 -4.40 2.35 14.05
C PRO A 28 -4.11 3.65 13.31
N ALA A 29 -4.30 3.64 11.99
CA ALA A 29 -4.03 4.77 11.12
C ALA A 29 -5.15 4.97 10.11
N LYS A 30 -5.43 6.22 9.75
CA LYS A 30 -6.44 6.54 8.74
C LYS A 30 -5.84 6.50 7.35
N LYS A 31 -6.71 6.44 6.33
CA LYS A 31 -6.32 6.58 4.93
C LYS A 31 -5.38 7.75 4.70
N SER A 32 -5.70 8.93 5.25
CA SER A 32 -4.88 10.13 5.11
C SER A 32 -3.46 9.95 5.68
N ASP A 33 -3.32 9.41 6.89
CA ASP A 33 -2.00 9.13 7.48
C ASP A 33 -1.18 8.17 6.61
N ILE A 34 -1.82 7.12 6.06
CA ILE A 34 -1.16 6.17 5.16
C ILE A 34 -0.68 6.86 3.88
N ILE A 35 -1.49 7.75 3.29
CA ILE A 35 -1.12 8.51 2.09
C ILE A 35 0.01 9.49 2.39
N GLU A 36 -0.02 10.17 3.53
CA GLU A 36 1.05 11.07 3.96
C GLU A 36 2.37 10.31 4.13
N GLU A 37 2.33 9.14 4.75
CA GLU A 37 3.52 8.34 4.99
C GLU A 37 4.03 7.67 3.71
N ALA A 38 3.14 7.32 2.79
CA ALA A 38 3.48 6.91 1.43
C ALA A 38 4.19 8.03 0.67
N ARG A 39 3.64 9.25 0.74
CA ARG A 39 4.20 10.43 0.08
C ARG A 39 5.57 10.80 0.64
N LYS A 40 5.75 10.74 1.96
CA LYS A 40 7.06 10.95 2.62
C LYS A 40 8.10 9.92 2.21
N GLN A 41 7.67 8.69 1.93
CA GLN A 41 8.56 7.63 1.46
C GLN A 41 8.91 7.73 -0.03
N GLY A 42 8.28 8.65 -0.77
CA GLY A 42 8.55 8.86 -2.19
C GLY A 42 8.09 7.68 -3.05
N VAL A 43 7.00 7.01 -2.67
CA VAL A 43 6.42 5.95 -3.50
C VAL A 43 5.82 6.53 -4.78
N GLN A 44 5.67 5.68 -5.80
CA GLN A 44 5.12 6.10 -7.09
C GLN A 44 3.69 6.63 -6.98
N ASP A 45 3.32 7.58 -7.84
CA ASP A 45 1.98 8.18 -7.89
C ASP A 45 0.87 7.13 -8.08
N SER A 46 1.12 6.07 -8.85
CA SER A 46 0.17 4.96 -9.00
C SER A 46 -0.15 4.30 -7.65
N ILE A 47 0.80 4.23 -6.71
CA ILE A 47 0.59 3.71 -5.36
C ILE A 47 -0.26 4.69 -4.54
N LEU A 48 0.05 5.98 -4.60
CA LEU A 48 -0.69 7.03 -3.91
C LEU A 48 -2.15 7.10 -4.38
N GLU A 49 -2.38 7.01 -5.69
CA GLU A 49 -3.73 6.96 -6.27
C GLU A 49 -4.48 5.72 -5.78
N ASN A 50 -3.82 4.56 -5.80
CA ASN A 50 -4.37 3.32 -5.27
C ASN A 50 -4.75 3.44 -3.77
N LEU A 51 -3.89 4.04 -2.95
CA LEU A 51 -4.19 4.32 -1.54
C LEU A 51 -5.32 5.35 -1.38
N GLY A 52 -5.41 6.33 -2.28
CA GLY A 52 -6.47 7.33 -2.34
C GLY A 52 -7.86 6.74 -2.61
N MET A 53 -7.92 5.65 -3.37
CA MET A 53 -9.16 4.91 -3.67
C MET A 53 -9.69 4.07 -2.50
N LEU A 54 -8.90 3.90 -1.44
CA LEU A 54 -9.35 3.19 -0.25
C LEU A 54 -10.45 3.98 0.47
N PRO A 55 -11.41 3.30 1.12
CA PRO A 55 -12.40 3.99 1.94
C PRO A 55 -11.72 4.77 3.06
N ASP A 56 -12.28 5.94 3.36
CA ASP A 56 -11.85 6.77 4.47
C ASP A 56 -12.31 6.14 5.79
N ARG A 57 -11.52 5.18 6.26
CA ARG A 57 -11.72 4.47 7.52
C ARG A 57 -10.41 4.37 8.27
N GLU A 58 -10.52 4.06 9.55
CA GLU A 58 -9.38 3.71 10.37
C GLU A 58 -9.01 2.25 10.13
N TYR A 59 -7.81 2.03 9.61
CA TYR A 59 -7.25 0.71 9.44
C TYR A 59 -6.49 0.36 10.71
N LYS A 60 -6.74 -0.82 11.26
CA LYS A 60 -6.08 -1.27 12.49
C LYS A 60 -4.78 -2.02 12.21
N SER A 61 -4.55 -2.45 10.98
CA SER A 61 -3.39 -3.25 10.58
C SER A 61 -3.25 -3.27 9.07
N ILE A 62 -2.08 -3.70 8.60
CA ILE A 62 -1.78 -3.95 7.19
C ILE A 62 -2.79 -4.93 6.58
N ASP A 63 -3.16 -5.99 7.31
CA ASP A 63 -4.15 -6.97 6.89
C ASP A 63 -5.53 -6.36 6.63
N ASP A 64 -5.91 -5.34 7.40
CA ASP A 64 -7.18 -4.64 7.24
C ASP A 64 -7.24 -3.91 5.88
N VAL A 65 -6.12 -3.31 5.47
CA VAL A 65 -5.95 -2.68 4.14
C VAL A 65 -5.90 -3.74 3.03
N ARG A 66 -5.22 -4.86 3.26
CA ARG A 66 -5.14 -5.98 2.30
C ARG A 66 -6.51 -6.60 2.04
N GLN A 67 -7.29 -6.84 3.10
CA GLN A 67 -8.60 -7.49 2.99
C GLN A 67 -9.60 -6.63 2.22
N GLU A 68 -9.53 -5.30 2.35
CA GLU A 68 -10.38 -4.38 1.58
C GLU A 68 -10.14 -4.52 0.07
N ARG A 69 -8.90 -4.78 -0.33
CA ARG A 69 -8.49 -4.91 -1.75
C ARG A 69 -8.92 -6.23 -2.38
N THR A 70 -9.00 -7.30 -1.60
CA THR A 70 -9.39 -8.64 -2.09
C THR A 70 -10.91 -8.77 -2.30
N ARG A 71 -11.72 -7.81 -1.86
CA ARG A 71 -13.19 -7.90 -1.90
C ARG A 71 -13.84 -7.32 -3.17
N ARG A 72 -13.19 -7.43 -4.34
CA ARG A 72 -13.78 -7.06 -5.64
C ARG A 72 -14.16 -8.28 -6.46
#